data_AF-A0A7K2TDV9-F1
#
_entry.id   AF-A0A7K2TDV9-F1
#
_cell.length_a   1.000
_cell.length_b   1.000
_cell.length_c   1.000
_cell.angle_alpha   90.00
_cell.angle_beta   90.00
_cell.angle_gamma   90.00
#
_symmetry.space_group_name_H-M   'P 1'
#
loop_
_entity.id
_entity.type
_entity.pdbx_description
1 polymer ?
#
loop_
_entity_poly.entity_id
_entity_poly.type
_entity_poly.pdbx_seq_one_letter_code
_entity_poly.pdbx_strand_id
1 'polypeptide(L)'
;MAQLTELVLTPGERARGLRTDDVVFSMDWSGEEHPGQLAEFVAGRVRAFGIPPEGVGAALPRPAGADADPPRRGDVPVRQLDHLAGALVPLGCALLTRDDGTDTYAILVARTADPEPGGLTHRGLPVRAWTARAGETLVSLDCPDCSSLLVWELPAGETPAGEHCDCGTPLFDADGRPLPRVTLHD
;
A
#
# COMPACT_ATOMS: atom_id res chain seq x y z
N MET A 1 13.37 5.80 -21.46
CA MET A 1 12.34 5.45 -20.46
C MET A 1 12.58 3.99 -20.09
N ALA A 2 12.89 3.69 -18.83
CA ALA A 2 12.97 2.30 -18.39
C ALA A 2 11.58 1.67 -18.53
N GLN A 3 11.47 0.52 -19.19
CA GLN A 3 10.18 -0.17 -19.23
C GLN A 3 9.96 -0.79 -17.86
N LEU A 4 8.76 -0.66 -17.26
CA LEU A 4 8.43 -1.24 -15.96
C LEU A 4 8.91 -2.71 -15.84
N THR A 5 8.76 -3.47 -16.92
CA THR A 5 9.24 -4.85 -17.07
C THR A 5 10.74 -5.01 -16.80
N GLU A 6 11.59 -4.05 -17.17
CA GLU A 6 13.05 -4.08 -16.91
C GLU A 6 13.39 -3.87 -15.43
N LEU A 7 12.51 -3.18 -14.70
CA LEU A 7 12.70 -2.85 -13.28
C LEU A 7 12.15 -3.94 -12.36
N VAL A 8 11.06 -4.60 -12.76
CA VAL A 8 10.35 -5.59 -11.94
C VAL A 8 10.71 -7.03 -12.28
N LEU A 9 11.19 -7.32 -13.49
CA LEU A 9 11.62 -8.66 -13.91
C LEU A 9 13.13 -8.73 -14.12
N THR A 10 13.72 -9.81 -13.63
CA THR A 10 15.11 -10.14 -13.93
C THR A 10 15.30 -10.51 -15.40
N PRO A 11 16.53 -10.43 -15.95
CA PRO A 11 16.81 -10.92 -17.30
C PRO A 11 16.41 -12.39 -17.51
N GLY A 12 16.61 -13.24 -16.49
CA GLY A 12 16.26 -14.66 -16.55
C GLY A 12 14.75 -14.90 -16.59
N GLU A 13 13.97 -14.16 -15.80
CA GLU A 13 12.50 -14.22 -15.82
C GLU A 13 11.95 -13.78 -17.18
N ARG A 14 12.50 -12.70 -17.75
CA ARG A 14 12.13 -12.24 -19.10
C ARG A 14 12.47 -13.27 -20.17
N ALA A 15 13.65 -13.87 -20.11
CA ALA A 15 14.06 -14.93 -21.04
C ALA A 15 13.15 -16.17 -20.96
N ARG A 16 12.52 -16.41 -19.81
CA ARG A 16 11.52 -17.46 -19.59
C ARG A 16 10.10 -17.07 -19.99
N GLY A 17 9.89 -15.84 -20.47
CA GLY A 17 8.60 -15.35 -20.90
C GLY A 17 7.66 -14.92 -19.77
N LEU A 18 8.18 -14.67 -18.55
CA LEU A 18 7.37 -14.07 -17.49
C LEU A 18 6.95 -12.66 -17.88
N ARG A 19 5.75 -12.29 -17.45
CA ARG A 19 5.14 -10.98 -17.62
C ARG A 19 5.06 -10.29 -16.27
N THR A 20 4.90 -8.97 -16.27
CA THR A 20 4.72 -8.18 -15.05
C THR A 20 3.55 -8.69 -14.21
N ASP A 21 2.46 -9.15 -14.84
CA ASP A 21 1.30 -9.73 -14.14
C ASP A 21 1.63 -10.98 -13.33
N ASP A 22 2.69 -11.69 -13.68
CA ASP A 22 3.09 -12.92 -12.99
C ASP A 22 3.89 -12.61 -11.70
N VAL A 23 4.19 -11.33 -11.44
CA VAL A 23 4.93 -10.85 -10.26
C VAL A 23 4.21 -9.70 -9.53
N VAL A 24 2.88 -9.65 -9.64
CA VAL A 24 2.02 -8.74 -8.86
C VAL A 24 1.50 -9.48 -7.63
N PHE A 25 1.56 -8.83 -6.47
CA PHE A 25 0.82 -9.25 -5.29
C PHE A 25 -0.44 -8.40 -5.15
N SER A 26 -1.58 -9.03 -4.87
CA SER A 26 -2.85 -8.35 -4.66
C SER A 26 -3.30 -8.57 -3.23
N MET A 27 -3.69 -7.50 -2.56
CA MET A 27 -4.15 -7.53 -1.17
C MET A 27 -5.32 -6.56 -1.02
N ASP A 28 -6.44 -7.00 -0.44
CA ASP A 28 -7.52 -6.07 -0.18
C ASP A 28 -7.14 -5.06 0.92
N TRP A 29 -7.92 -4.01 1.06
CA TRP A 29 -7.74 -2.99 2.10
C TRP A 29 -7.76 -3.57 3.51
N SER A 30 -8.33 -4.76 3.69
CA SER A 30 -8.55 -5.43 4.95
C SER A 30 -7.34 -6.25 5.40
N GLY A 31 -6.51 -6.69 4.44
CA GLY A 31 -5.16 -7.19 4.60
C GLY A 31 -4.90 -8.55 4.00
N GLU A 32 -3.84 -9.20 4.49
CA GLU A 32 -3.41 -10.51 3.99
C GLU A 32 -4.44 -11.59 4.35
N GLU A 33 -4.67 -12.54 3.44
CA GLU A 33 -5.47 -13.73 3.75
C GLU A 33 -4.79 -14.58 4.84
N HIS A 34 -3.46 -14.64 4.79
CA HIS A 34 -2.61 -15.29 5.79
C HIS A 34 -1.46 -14.37 6.22
N PRO A 35 -1.18 -14.27 7.54
CA PRO A 35 -0.11 -13.41 8.04
C PRO A 35 1.24 -13.69 7.36
N GLY A 36 1.87 -12.65 6.83
CA GLY A 36 3.24 -12.67 6.29
C GLY A 36 3.36 -12.92 4.78
N GLN A 37 2.26 -13.16 4.06
CA GLN A 37 2.27 -13.37 2.62
C GLN A 37 2.93 -12.22 1.82
N LEU A 38 2.63 -10.98 2.18
CA LEU A 38 3.20 -9.79 1.56
C LEU A 38 4.71 -9.72 1.82
N ALA A 39 5.14 -9.96 3.06
CA ALA A 39 6.56 -9.96 3.41
C ALA A 39 7.32 -11.08 2.67
N GLU A 40 6.74 -12.27 2.56
CA GLU A 40 7.30 -13.38 1.79
C GLU A 40 7.39 -13.05 0.30
N PHE A 41 6.35 -12.46 -0.28
CA PHE A 41 6.34 -11.99 -1.66
C PHE A 41 7.47 -10.98 -1.91
N VAL A 42 7.57 -9.93 -1.07
CA VAL A 42 8.60 -8.89 -1.22
C VAL A 42 10.00 -9.51 -1.08
N ALA A 43 10.21 -10.37 -0.08
CA ALA A 43 11.48 -11.07 0.08
C ALA A 43 11.81 -11.97 -1.13
N GLY A 44 10.79 -12.61 -1.73
CA GLY A 44 10.93 -13.38 -2.96
C GLY A 44 11.40 -12.54 -4.14
N ARG A 45 10.83 -11.34 -4.33
CA ARG A 45 11.26 -10.41 -5.39
C ARG A 45 12.69 -9.92 -5.18
N VAL A 46 13.04 -9.54 -3.95
CA VAL A 46 14.41 -9.11 -3.59
C VAL A 46 15.42 -10.22 -3.89
N ARG A 47 15.12 -11.47 -3.51
CA ARG A 47 15.96 -12.64 -3.86
C ARG A 47 16.08 -12.84 -5.37
N ALA A 48 15.01 -12.63 -6.13
CA ALA A 48 15.06 -12.75 -7.58
C ALA A 48 16.06 -11.74 -8.19
N PHE A 49 16.17 -10.53 -7.63
CA PHE A 49 17.19 -9.56 -8.02
C PHE A 49 18.62 -9.91 -7.58
N GLY A 50 18.82 -11.04 -6.90
CA GLY A 50 20.11 -11.48 -6.39
C GLY A 50 20.53 -10.80 -5.09
N ILE A 51 19.59 -10.19 -4.38
CA ILE A 51 19.84 -9.42 -3.16
C ILE A 51 19.41 -10.24 -1.94
N PRO A 52 20.21 -10.29 -0.85
CA PRO A 52 19.77 -10.86 0.42
C PRO A 52 18.61 -10.04 1.02
N PRO A 53 17.45 -10.64 1.35
CA PRO A 53 16.27 -9.90 1.82
C PRO A 53 16.32 -9.59 3.33
N GLU A 54 17.48 -9.18 3.82
CA GLU A 54 17.66 -8.84 5.24
C GLU A 54 16.73 -7.68 5.61
N GLY A 55 15.98 -7.83 6.72
CA GLY A 55 15.03 -6.82 7.19
C GLY A 55 13.65 -6.81 6.52
N VAL A 56 13.45 -7.49 5.38
CA VAL A 56 12.15 -7.55 4.68
C VAL A 56 11.16 -8.52 5.34
N GLY A 57 11.66 -9.56 6.01
CA GLY A 57 10.84 -10.55 6.74
C GLY A 57 10.69 -10.28 8.24
N ALA A 58 11.12 -9.11 8.72
CA ALA A 58 10.91 -8.76 10.11
C ALA A 58 9.41 -8.56 10.36
N ALA A 59 8.93 -9.04 11.52
CA ALA A 59 7.58 -8.70 11.96
C ALA A 59 7.43 -7.17 11.96
N LEU A 60 6.23 -6.69 11.61
CA LEU A 60 5.85 -5.29 11.76
C LEU A 60 6.44 -4.74 13.06
N PRO A 61 7.22 -3.64 13.02
CA PRO A 61 7.66 -3.01 14.25
C PRO A 61 6.40 -2.68 15.05
N ARG A 62 6.31 -3.26 16.25
CA ARG A 62 5.20 -2.98 17.17
C ARG A 62 5.13 -1.46 17.34
N PRO A 63 3.95 -0.83 17.24
CA PRO A 63 3.84 0.62 17.43
C PRO A 63 4.54 1.00 18.73
N ALA A 64 5.39 2.02 18.66
CA ALA A 64 6.22 2.43 19.77
C ALA A 64 5.34 3.10 20.83
N GLY A 65 5.07 2.39 21.92
CA GLY A 65 4.33 2.91 23.08
C GLY A 65 3.52 1.82 23.77
N ALA A 66 3.57 1.77 25.10
CA ALA A 66 2.74 0.85 25.89
C ALA A 66 1.25 1.23 25.89
N ASP A 67 0.93 2.45 25.44
CA ASP A 67 -0.41 3.05 25.38
C ASP A 67 -0.93 3.22 23.94
N ALA A 68 -0.28 2.62 22.94
CA ALA A 68 -0.81 2.65 21.57
C ALA A 68 -2.00 1.69 21.46
N ASP A 69 -3.12 2.19 20.96
CA ASP A 69 -4.27 1.34 20.63
C ASP A 69 -3.83 0.20 19.69
N PRO A 70 -4.38 -1.01 19.87
CA PRO A 70 -4.10 -2.12 18.96
C PRO A 70 -4.49 -1.71 17.53
N PRO A 71 -3.69 -2.04 16.51
CA PRO A 71 -4.01 -1.66 15.14
C PRO A 71 -5.36 -2.26 14.75
N ARG A 72 -6.22 -1.42 14.17
CA ARG A 72 -7.50 -1.90 13.64
C ARG A 72 -7.26 -2.66 12.34
N ARG A 73 -8.30 -3.34 11.86
CA ARG A 73 -8.33 -3.82 10.45
C ARG A 73 -8.05 -2.61 9.54
N GLY A 74 -7.52 -2.78 8.34
CA GLY A 74 -7.16 -1.63 7.48
C GLY A 74 -5.88 -0.85 7.85
N ASP A 75 -5.60 -0.63 9.14
CA ASP A 75 -4.34 -0.01 9.58
C ASP A 75 -3.16 -0.94 9.33
N VAL A 76 -3.38 -2.24 9.49
CA VAL A 76 -2.34 -3.27 9.35
C VAL A 76 -1.74 -3.25 7.93
N PRO A 77 -2.52 -3.31 6.83
CA PRO A 77 -2.01 -3.19 5.47
C PRO A 77 -1.16 -1.96 5.21
N VAL A 78 -1.64 -0.77 5.59
CA VAL A 78 -0.90 0.48 5.36
C VAL A 78 0.42 0.47 6.11
N ARG A 79 0.41 0.08 7.39
CA ARG A 79 1.63 -0.02 8.22
C ARG A 79 2.60 -1.07 7.69
N GLN A 80 2.10 -2.18 7.11
CA GLN A 80 2.95 -3.19 6.44
C GLN A 80 3.62 -2.61 5.21
N LEU A 81 2.88 -1.90 4.38
CA LEU A 81 3.40 -1.27 3.16
C LEU A 81 4.44 -0.20 3.50
N ASP A 82 4.18 0.64 4.50
CA ASP A 82 5.15 1.64 5.00
C ASP A 82 6.44 0.99 5.49
N HIS A 83 6.30 -0.05 6.32
CA HIS A 83 7.45 -0.78 6.85
C HIS A 83 8.30 -1.40 5.73
N LEU A 84 7.66 -2.10 4.79
CA LEU A 84 8.34 -2.77 3.69
C LEU A 84 8.96 -1.77 2.71
N ALA A 85 8.26 -0.67 2.42
CA ALA A 85 8.81 0.40 1.58
C ALA A 85 10.09 0.96 2.19
N GLY A 86 10.12 1.21 3.50
CA GLY A 86 11.32 1.63 4.23
C GLY A 86 12.43 0.57 4.20
N ALA A 87 12.10 -0.70 4.37
CA ALA A 87 13.07 -1.82 4.34
C ALA A 87 13.71 -2.02 2.95
N LEU A 88 13.02 -1.66 1.87
CA LEU A 88 13.52 -1.81 0.49
C LEU A 88 14.50 -0.72 0.06
N VAL A 89 14.42 0.48 0.64
CA VAL A 89 15.30 1.62 0.31
C VAL A 89 16.80 1.25 0.38
N PRO A 90 17.33 0.73 1.51
CA PRO A 90 18.76 0.38 1.61
C PRO A 90 19.16 -0.76 0.66
N LEU A 91 18.21 -1.52 0.12
CA LEU A 91 18.43 -2.61 -0.82
C LEU A 91 18.41 -2.15 -2.28
N GLY A 92 18.30 -0.83 -2.54
CA GLY A 92 18.18 -0.31 -3.91
C GLY A 92 16.92 -0.83 -4.62
N CYS A 93 15.85 -1.00 -3.85
CA CYS A 93 14.54 -1.44 -4.35
C CYS A 93 13.46 -0.45 -3.89
N ALA A 94 12.34 -0.46 -4.60
CA ALA A 94 11.16 0.32 -4.26
C ALA A 94 9.92 -0.58 -4.27
N LEU A 95 9.03 -0.32 -3.31
CA LEU A 95 7.67 -0.82 -3.34
C LEU A 95 6.87 0.08 -4.29
N LEU A 96 6.25 -0.51 -5.30
CA LEU A 96 5.40 0.20 -6.24
C LEU A 96 3.95 -0.25 -6.07
N THR A 97 3.03 0.69 -6.21
CA THR A 97 1.60 0.41 -6.28
C THR A 97 1.05 0.85 -7.63
N ARG A 98 0.14 0.04 -8.16
CA ARG A 98 -0.74 0.43 -9.27
C ARG A 98 -2.10 0.72 -8.68
N ASP A 99 -2.57 1.94 -8.89
CA ASP A 99 -3.91 2.34 -8.52
C ASP A 99 -4.88 1.92 -9.63
N ASP A 100 -5.79 0.99 -9.31
CA ASP A 100 -6.84 0.56 -10.22
C ASP A 100 -8.23 1.06 -9.81
N GLY A 101 -8.29 2.00 -8.86
CA GLY A 101 -9.54 2.56 -8.35
C GLY A 101 -10.41 1.54 -7.61
N THR A 102 -9.81 0.46 -7.11
CA THR A 102 -10.48 -0.54 -6.28
C THR A 102 -9.91 -0.55 -4.88
N ASP A 103 -10.61 -1.20 -3.94
CA ASP A 103 -10.12 -1.37 -2.57
C ASP A 103 -9.03 -2.44 -2.45
N THR A 104 -8.25 -2.67 -3.51
CA THR A 104 -7.19 -3.67 -3.58
C THR A 104 -5.86 -3.01 -3.92
N TYR A 105 -4.86 -3.26 -3.09
CA TYR A 105 -3.48 -2.89 -3.36
C TYR A 105 -2.87 -3.85 -4.38
N ALA A 106 -2.59 -3.36 -5.59
CA ALA A 106 -1.78 -4.07 -6.59
C ALA A 106 -0.30 -3.70 -6.43
N ILE A 107 0.46 -4.59 -5.81
CA ILE A 107 1.81 -4.34 -5.31
C ILE A 107 2.86 -5.01 -6.22
N LEU A 108 3.91 -4.25 -6.49
CA LEU A 108 5.08 -4.64 -7.27
C LEU A 108 6.35 -4.28 -6.49
N VAL A 109 7.44 -4.99 -6.74
CA VAL A 109 8.78 -4.61 -6.26
C VAL A 109 9.66 -4.36 -7.46
N ALA A 110 10.27 -3.18 -7.51
CA ALA A 110 11.16 -2.77 -8.58
C ALA A 110 12.56 -2.50 -8.03
N ARG A 111 13.59 -2.77 -8.84
CA ARG A 111 14.90 -2.17 -8.60
C ARG A 111 14.81 -0.66 -8.81
N THR A 112 15.40 0.14 -7.93
CA THR A 112 15.53 1.56 -8.19
C THR A 112 16.55 1.76 -9.32
N ALA A 113 16.11 2.42 -10.39
CA ALA A 113 17.01 3.00 -11.36
C ALA A 113 17.26 4.45 -10.95
N ASP A 114 18.49 4.92 -11.12
CA ASP A 114 18.84 6.33 -11.02
C ASP A 114 18.58 6.94 -12.41
N PRO A 115 17.70 7.94 -12.62
CA PRO A 115 16.82 8.65 -11.68
C PRO A 115 15.44 8.00 -11.47
N GLU A 116 14.69 8.51 -10.47
CA GLU A 116 13.39 8.02 -10.01
C GLU A 116 12.44 7.59 -11.15
N PRO A 117 11.70 6.48 -10.96
CA PRO A 117 10.79 5.91 -11.96
C PRO A 117 9.54 6.78 -12.17
N GLY A 118 9.70 7.96 -12.78
CA GLY A 118 8.61 8.79 -13.25
C GLY A 118 7.98 8.24 -14.54
N GLY A 119 6.65 8.27 -14.62
CA GLY A 119 5.92 7.93 -15.85
C GLY A 119 5.83 6.43 -16.18
N LEU A 120 6.03 5.55 -15.19
CA LEU A 120 5.77 4.13 -15.36
C LEU A 120 4.27 3.85 -15.44
N THR A 121 3.91 2.93 -16.32
CA THR A 121 2.53 2.44 -16.43
C THR A 121 2.51 0.92 -16.47
N HIS A 122 1.42 0.33 -15.97
CA HIS A 122 1.11 -1.09 -16.09
C HIS A 122 -0.34 -1.25 -16.51
N ARG A 123 -0.60 -1.98 -17.60
CA ARG A 123 -1.94 -2.09 -18.20
C ARG A 123 -2.62 -0.74 -18.48
N GLY A 124 -1.84 0.29 -18.81
CA GLY A 124 -2.34 1.63 -19.10
C GLY A 124 -2.67 2.48 -17.87
N LEU A 125 -2.48 1.95 -16.66
CA LEU A 125 -2.63 2.68 -15.40
C LEU A 125 -1.27 3.15 -14.87
N PRO A 126 -1.20 4.30 -14.19
CA PRO A 126 0.04 4.79 -13.59
C PRO A 126 0.51 3.84 -12.48
N VAL A 127 1.82 3.70 -12.36
CA VAL A 127 2.48 3.01 -11.25
C VAL A 127 3.31 4.03 -10.50
N ARG A 128 3.14 4.10 -9.18
CA ARG A 128 3.85 5.03 -8.29
C ARG A 128 4.62 4.29 -7.22
N ALA A 129 5.71 4.88 -6.74
CA ALA A 129 6.36 4.38 -5.53
C ALA A 129 5.44 4.61 -4.33
N TRP A 130 5.36 3.65 -3.42
CA TRP A 130 4.57 3.79 -2.20
C TRP A 130 5.01 4.98 -1.35
N THR A 131 6.32 5.28 -1.32
CA THR A 131 6.86 6.43 -0.59
C THR A 131 6.61 7.77 -1.29
N ALA A 132 6.18 7.78 -2.55
CA ALA A 132 5.89 9.00 -3.31
C ALA A 132 4.50 9.59 -3.00
N ARG A 133 3.82 9.08 -1.97
CA ARG A 133 2.53 9.57 -1.41
C ARG A 133 2.64 10.95 -0.75
N ALA A 134 3.51 11.83 -1.24
CA ALA A 134 3.65 13.17 -0.71
C ALA A 134 2.31 13.91 -0.82
N GLY A 135 1.64 14.07 0.32
CA GLY A 135 0.40 14.83 0.47
C GLY A 135 -0.88 14.01 0.58
N GLU A 136 -0.84 12.67 0.54
CA GLU A 136 -2.05 11.86 0.79
C GLU A 136 -2.33 11.73 2.30
N THR A 137 -3.60 11.83 2.69
CA THR A 137 -4.06 11.65 4.07
C THR A 137 -4.87 10.37 4.16
N LEU A 138 -4.49 9.47 5.07
CA LEU A 138 -5.32 8.34 5.44
C LEU A 138 -6.36 8.81 6.45
N VAL A 139 -7.63 8.52 6.19
CA VAL A 139 -8.72 8.76 7.14
C VAL A 139 -9.38 7.43 7.41
N SER A 140 -9.40 6.99 8.67
CA SER A 140 -10.14 5.79 9.05
C SER A 140 -11.06 6.05 10.24
N LEU A 141 -12.17 5.32 10.32
CA LEU A 141 -13.15 5.41 11.41
C LEU A 141 -13.97 4.11 11.51
N ASP A 142 -14.51 3.84 12.69
CA ASP A 142 -15.53 2.81 12.89
C ASP A 142 -16.91 3.49 12.80
N CYS A 143 -17.81 2.96 11.96
CA CYS A 143 -19.15 3.50 11.83
C CYS A 143 -19.85 3.47 13.19
N PRO A 144 -20.38 4.60 13.68
CA PRO A 144 -20.99 4.64 15.02
C PRO A 144 -22.33 3.87 15.14
N ASP A 145 -22.86 3.36 14.03
CA ASP A 145 -24.13 2.62 13.99
C ASP A 145 -23.92 1.11 13.76
N CYS A 146 -23.15 0.73 12.74
CA CYS A 146 -22.96 -0.68 12.39
C CYS A 146 -21.57 -1.23 12.75
N SER A 147 -20.68 -0.39 13.30
CA SER A 147 -19.30 -0.74 13.64
C SER A 147 -18.44 -1.24 12.46
N SER A 148 -18.90 -1.04 11.22
CA SER A 148 -18.07 -1.30 10.04
C SER A 148 -16.91 -0.31 10.04
N LEU A 149 -15.71 -0.82 9.85
CA LEU A 149 -14.53 0.01 9.62
C LEU A 149 -14.57 0.57 8.20
N LEU A 150 -14.30 1.88 8.09
CA LEU A 150 -14.14 2.59 6.82
C LEU A 150 -12.77 3.24 6.77
N VAL A 151 -12.16 3.23 5.59
CA VAL A 151 -10.84 3.79 5.33
C VAL A 151 -10.88 4.50 3.99
N TRP A 152 -10.44 5.75 3.96
CA TRP A 152 -10.19 6.52 2.75
C TRP A 152 -8.72 6.87 2.65
N GLU A 153 -8.15 6.67 1.47
CA GLU A 153 -6.85 7.20 1.06
C GLU A 153 -7.11 8.45 0.22
N LEU A 154 -6.95 9.64 0.81
CA LEU A 154 -7.32 10.90 0.19
C LEU A 154 -6.09 11.61 -0.39
N PRO A 155 -6.11 12.02 -1.67
CA PRO A 155 -5.11 12.91 -2.25
C PRO A 155 -4.96 14.25 -1.51
N ALA A 156 -3.85 14.93 -1.76
CA ALA A 156 -3.58 16.25 -1.18
C ALA A 156 -4.68 17.26 -1.55
N GLY A 157 -5.38 17.77 -0.54
CA GLY A 157 -6.47 18.73 -0.71
C GLY A 157 -7.84 18.10 -0.99
N GLU A 158 -7.94 16.77 -1.07
CA GLU A 158 -9.22 16.06 -1.07
C GLU A 158 -9.71 15.81 0.36
N THR A 159 -11.01 15.63 0.50
CA THR A 159 -11.70 15.45 1.78
C THR A 159 -12.77 14.38 1.63
N PRO A 160 -13.15 13.67 2.71
CA PRO A 160 -14.23 12.67 2.66
C PRO A 160 -15.61 13.36 2.74
N ALA A 161 -15.77 14.52 2.10
CA ALA A 161 -16.96 15.35 2.21
C ALA A 161 -18.22 14.61 1.75
N GLY A 162 -19.23 14.58 2.62
CA GLY A 162 -20.50 13.91 2.36
C GLY A 162 -20.43 12.39 2.28
N GLU A 163 -19.34 11.76 2.72
CA GLU A 163 -19.23 10.30 2.76
C GLU A 163 -20.20 9.68 3.78
N HIS A 164 -20.72 8.51 3.42
CA HIS A 164 -21.66 7.72 4.21
C HIS A 164 -21.12 6.30 4.38
N CYS A 165 -21.50 5.65 5.47
CA CYS A 165 -21.33 4.21 5.56
C CYS A 165 -22.35 3.49 4.66
N ASP A 166 -22.03 2.28 4.21
CA ASP A 166 -22.96 1.39 3.49
C ASP A 166 -24.27 1.11 4.24
N CYS A 167 -24.27 1.24 5.57
CA CYS A 167 -25.50 1.16 6.38
C CYS A 167 -26.40 2.40 6.26
N GLY A 168 -25.97 3.42 5.53
CA GLY A 168 -26.66 4.70 5.34
C GLY A 168 -26.32 5.76 6.38
N THR A 169 -25.46 5.47 7.37
CA THR A 169 -25.07 6.45 8.39
C THR A 169 -24.20 7.54 7.76
N PRO A 170 -24.59 8.83 7.86
CA PRO A 170 -23.75 9.93 7.42
C PRO A 170 -22.53 10.05 8.32
N LEU A 171 -21.35 10.26 7.74
CA LEU A 171 -20.09 10.27 8.48
C LEU A 171 -19.44 11.66 8.51
N PHE A 172 -19.49 12.37 7.38
CA PHE A 172 -18.88 13.69 7.22
C PHE A 172 -19.90 14.70 6.71
N ASP A 173 -19.71 15.97 7.09
CA ASP A 173 -20.47 17.07 6.51
C ASP A 173 -19.97 17.42 5.09
N ALA A 174 -20.61 18.41 4.47
CA ALA A 174 -20.28 18.86 3.11
C ALA A 174 -18.88 19.51 3.00
N ASP A 175 -18.26 19.86 4.12
CA ASP A 175 -16.91 20.44 4.20
C ASP A 175 -15.86 19.38 4.58
N GLY A 176 -16.24 18.10 4.70
CA GLY A 176 -15.35 17.00 5.05
C GLY A 176 -15.01 16.92 6.54
N ARG A 177 -15.78 17.57 7.42
CA ARG A 177 -15.59 17.47 8.87
C ARG A 177 -16.39 16.29 9.43
N PRO A 178 -15.81 15.52 10.37
CA PRO A 178 -16.52 14.41 10.99
C PRO A 178 -17.75 14.92 11.77
N LEU A 179 -18.87 14.21 11.63
CA LEU A 179 -20.08 14.50 12.38
C LEU A 179 -19.91 14.15 13.88
N PRO A 180 -20.73 14.69 14.81
CA PRO A 180 -20.47 14.63 16.25
C PRO A 180 -20.31 13.24 16.89
N ARG A 181 -20.76 12.17 16.22
CA ARG A 181 -20.64 10.78 16.69
C ARG A 181 -19.51 10.01 15.99
N VAL A 182 -18.80 10.66 15.08
CA VAL A 182 -17.75 10.09 14.27
C VAL A 182 -16.41 10.44 14.90
N THR A 183 -15.69 9.42 15.29
CA THR A 183 -14.32 9.54 15.79
C THR A 183 -13.40 9.03 14.70
N LEU A 184 -12.53 9.92 14.22
CA LEU A 184 -11.46 9.53 13.31
C LEU A 184 -10.37 8.82 14.10
N HIS A 185 -9.69 7.90 13.42
CA HIS A 185 -8.55 7.19 13.92
C HIS A 185 -7.27 7.86 13.39
N ASP A 186 -6.24 7.90 14.23
CA ASP A 186 -4.90 8.42 13.92
C ASP A 186 -3.94 7.34 13.37
#